data_AF-A0A8T3YSN6-F1
#
_entry.id   AF-A0A8T3YSN6-F1
#
_cell.length_a   1.000
_cell.length_b   1.000
_cell.length_c   1.000
_cell.angle_alpha   90.00
_cell.angle_beta   90.00
_cell.angle_gamma   90.00
#
_symmetry.space_group_name_H-M   'P 1'
#
loop_
_entity.id
_entity.type
_entity.pdbx_description
1 polymer ?
#
loop_
_entity_poly.entity_id
_entity_poly.type
_entity_poly.pdbx_seq_one_letter_code
_entity_poly.pdbx_strand_id
1 'polypeptide(L)'
;MVLDSAHETKKHLRKEANEDFCSVNYFAESDVSLFLVCDGVSGKKGEIGSHLAANFLRDGIRNTLSGNKTKPNPIKQIIENEFKRTSE
;
A
#
# COMPACT_ATOMS: atom_id res chain seq x y z
N MET A 1 56.33 1.96 18.34
CA MET A 1 55.13 2.80 18.18
C MET A 1 54.30 2.20 17.07
N VAL A 2 53.32 1.36 17.43
CA VAL A 2 52.32 0.82 16.50
C VAL A 2 51.03 1.52 16.85
N LEU A 3 50.54 2.37 15.95
CA LEU A 3 49.25 3.02 16.08
C LEU A 3 48.20 2.06 15.52
N ASP A 4 47.72 1.14 16.36
CA ASP A 4 46.50 0.38 16.09
C ASP A 4 45.29 1.31 16.20
N SER A 5 45.01 2.06 15.13
CA SER A 5 43.71 2.71 14.95
C SER A 5 42.75 1.69 14.32
N ALA A 6 42.24 0.77 15.14
CA ALA A 6 41.04 0.02 14.82
C ALA A 6 39.87 1.03 14.76
N HIS A 7 39.64 1.59 13.58
CA HIS A 7 38.45 2.37 13.30
C HIS A 7 37.28 1.38 13.20
N GLU A 8 36.72 1.03 14.35
CA GLU A 8 35.45 0.33 14.43
C GLU A 8 34.38 1.19 13.73
N THR A 9 34.22 0.94 12.44
CA THR A 9 33.07 1.43 11.69
C THR A 9 31.87 0.68 12.28
N LYS A 10 31.19 1.32 13.23
CA LYS A 10 29.86 0.88 13.66
C LYS A 10 29.01 0.78 12.40
N LYS A 11 28.84 -0.44 11.87
CA LYS A 11 27.78 -0.75 10.92
C LYS A 11 26.47 -0.48 11.65
N HIS A 12 25.98 0.75 11.54
CA HIS A 12 24.58 1.01 11.79
C HIS A 12 23.82 0.09 10.84
N LEU A 13 23.23 -0.97 11.38
CA LEU A 13 22.20 -1.76 10.70
C LEU A 13 21.12 -0.75 10.30
N ARG A 14 21.19 -0.25 9.07
CA ARG A 14 20.08 0.49 8.48
C ARG A 14 18.96 -0.53 8.39
N LYS A 15 17.91 -0.33 9.19
CA LYS A 15 16.67 -1.09 9.06
C LYS A 15 16.21 -0.90 7.62
N GLU A 16 16.29 -1.95 6.82
CA GLU A 16 15.77 -1.94 5.45
C GLU A 16 14.32 -1.46 5.52
N ALA A 17 13.94 -0.56 4.60
CA ALA A 17 12.57 -0.12 4.52
C ALA A 17 11.72 -1.36 4.16
N ASN A 18 10.62 -1.58 4.87
CA ASN A 18 9.68 -2.60 4.46
C ASN A 18 8.78 -1.97 3.40
N GLU A 19 9.20 -2.07 2.15
CA GLU A 19 8.56 -1.36 1.05
C GLU A 19 7.26 -2.03 0.63
N ASP A 20 7.12 -3.33 0.85
CA ASP A 20 5.92 -4.08 0.53
C ASP A 20 4.82 -3.84 1.56
N PHE A 21 3.59 -3.70 1.06
CA PHE A 21 2.41 -3.59 1.90
C PHE A 21 1.31 -4.55 1.43
N CYS A 22 0.72 -5.29 2.36
CA CYS A 22 -0.42 -6.14 2.10
C CYS A 22 -1.59 -5.81 3.04
N SER A 23 -2.82 -5.96 2.55
CA SER A 23 -4.01 -5.81 3.38
C SER A 23 -5.13 -6.76 2.95
N VAL A 24 -5.91 -7.19 3.93
CA VAL A 24 -7.10 -8.02 3.76
C VAL A 24 -8.26 -7.28 4.42
N ASN A 25 -9.29 -6.97 3.64
CA ASN A 25 -10.40 -6.14 4.08
C ASN A 25 -11.72 -6.83 3.76
N TYR A 26 -12.64 -6.87 4.71
CA TYR A 26 -14.00 -7.35 4.49
C TYR A 26 -14.99 -6.19 4.65
N PHE A 27 -15.82 -5.99 3.63
CA PHE A 27 -16.82 -4.93 3.58
C PHE A 27 -18.21 -5.52 3.84
N ALA A 28 -18.59 -5.60 5.12
CA ALA A 28 -19.83 -6.21 5.58
C ALA A 28 -21.09 -5.62 4.91
N GLU A 29 -21.04 -4.35 4.50
CA GLU A 29 -22.17 -3.67 3.86
C GLU A 29 -22.45 -4.18 2.43
N SER A 30 -21.46 -4.84 1.82
CA SER A 30 -21.53 -5.37 0.44
C SER A 30 -21.22 -6.86 0.34
N ASP A 31 -20.87 -7.52 1.45
CA ASP A 31 -20.40 -8.91 1.50
C ASP A 31 -19.24 -9.19 0.53
N VAL A 32 -18.29 -8.26 0.45
CA VAL A 32 -17.11 -8.33 -0.44
C VAL A 32 -15.84 -8.41 0.39
N SER A 33 -14.92 -9.29 -0.02
CA SER A 33 -13.55 -9.32 0.48
C SER A 33 -12.59 -8.71 -0.53
N LEU A 34 -11.68 -7.85 -0.07
CA LEU A 34 -10.64 -7.20 -0.86
C LEU A 34 -9.25 -7.56 -0.32
N PHE A 35 -8.43 -8.14 -1.20
CA PHE A 35 -7.04 -8.51 -0.95
C PHE A 35 -6.13 -7.60 -1.78
N LEU A 36 -5.19 -6.91 -1.15
CA LEU A 36 -4.25 -6.01 -1.82
C LEU A 36 -2.83 -6.38 -1.45
N VAL A 37 -1.96 -6.41 -2.45
CA VAL A 37 -0.50 -6.51 -2.32
C VAL A 37 0.11 -5.42 -3.18
N CYS A 38 0.90 -4.56 -2.56
CA CYS A 38 1.56 -3.42 -3.20
C CYS A 38 3.06 -3.57 -3.01
N ASP A 39 3.78 -3.73 -4.13
CA ASP A 39 5.24 -3.75 -4.20
C ASP A 39 5.75 -2.29 -4.21
N GLY A 40 6.44 -1.91 -3.14
CA GLY A 40 7.02 -0.58 -3.00
C GLY A 40 8.46 -0.57 -3.51
N VAL A 41 8.84 0.52 -4.20
CA VAL A 41 10.23 0.70 -4.65
C VAL A 41 10.79 2.05 -4.20
N SER A 42 12.12 2.13 -4.04
CA SER A 42 12.87 3.34 -3.62
C SER A 42 13.00 3.59 -2.11
N GLY A 43 13.24 2.54 -1.33
CA GLY A 43 13.40 2.57 0.12
C GLY A 43 12.21 3.20 0.85
N LYS A 44 12.48 4.24 1.65
CA LYS A 44 11.45 4.92 2.45
C LYS A 44 10.31 5.52 1.62
N LYS A 45 10.56 5.90 0.37
CA LYS A 45 9.52 6.39 -0.53
C LYS A 45 8.60 5.26 -1.00
N GLY A 46 9.15 4.07 -1.25
CA GLY A 46 8.40 2.87 -1.60
C GLY A 46 7.49 2.43 -0.46
N GLU A 47 8.00 2.40 0.76
CA GLU A 47 7.22 2.13 1.98
C GLU A 47 6.03 3.08 2.11
N ILE A 48 6.22 4.40 1.96
CA ILE A 48 5.11 5.36 2.03
C ILE A 48 4.12 5.15 0.86
N GLY A 49 4.64 4.96 -0.36
CA GLY A 49 3.85 4.81 -1.57
C GLY A 49 2.95 3.58 -1.55
N SER A 50 3.48 2.41 -1.17
CA SER A 50 2.71 1.16 -1.09
C SER A 50 1.60 1.24 -0.05
N HIS A 51 1.85 1.86 1.10
CA HIS A 51 0.84 2.09 2.13
C HIS A 51 -0.26 3.05 1.65
N LEU A 52 0.11 4.16 1.00
CA LEU A 52 -0.86 5.12 0.47
C LEU A 52 -1.73 4.48 -0.62
N ALA A 53 -1.11 3.80 -1.59
CA ALA A 53 -1.83 3.15 -2.68
C ALA A 53 -2.87 2.15 -2.17
N ALA A 54 -2.49 1.28 -1.23
CA ALA A 54 -3.42 0.30 -0.66
C ALA A 54 -4.58 0.94 0.10
N ASN A 55 -4.31 1.98 0.91
CA ASN A 55 -5.36 2.68 1.66
C ASN A 55 -6.31 3.45 0.74
N PHE A 56 -5.79 4.16 -0.26
CA PHE A 56 -6.61 4.90 -1.22
C PHE A 56 -7.51 3.98 -2.04
N LEU A 57 -6.99 2.85 -2.54
CA LEU A 57 -7.75 1.85 -3.26
C LEU A 57 -8.83 1.22 -2.37
N ARG A 58 -8.48 0.82 -1.14
CA ARG A 58 -9.45 0.25 -0.18
C ARG A 58 -10.60 1.22 0.06
N ASP A 59 -10.30 2.47 0.39
CA ASP A 59 -11.32 3.45 0.77
C ASP A 59 -12.18 3.85 -0.43
N GLY A 60 -11.59 4.00 -1.62
CA GLY A 60 -12.30 4.25 -2.87
C GLY A 60 -13.27 3.12 -3.23
N ILE A 61 -12.79 1.87 -3.19
CA ILE A 61 -13.62 0.68 -3.45
C ILE A 61 -14.74 0.58 -2.41
N ARG A 62 -14.43 0.75 -1.11
CA ARG A 62 -15.43 0.72 -0.04
C ARG A 62 -16.53 1.75 -0.26
N ASN A 63 -16.15 3.00 -0.53
CA ASN A 63 -17.09 4.09 -0.74
C ASN A 63 -17.99 3.82 -1.95
N THR A 64 -17.43 3.30 -3.04
CA THR A 64 -18.20 2.97 -4.24
C THR A 64 -19.16 1.80 -4.01
N LEU A 65 -18.73 0.75 -3.30
CA LEU A 65 -19.57 -0.40 -2.94
C LEU A 65 -20.69 -0.01 -1.97
N SER A 66 -20.43 0.90 -1.03
CA SER A 66 -21.44 1.46 -0.13
C SER A 66 -22.39 2.46 -0.81
N GLY A 67 -22.07 2.87 -2.04
CA GLY A 67 -22.80 3.86 -2.84
C GLY A 67 -24.14 3.38 -3.38
N ASN A 68 -24.65 4.08 -4.39
CA ASN A 68 -26.03 3.99 -4.86
C ASN A 68 -26.48 2.55 -5.23
N LYS A 69 -27.21 1.91 -4.31
CA LYS A 69 -27.69 0.51 -4.41
C LYS A 69 -28.68 0.26 -5.56
N THR A 70 -29.20 1.32 -6.18
CA THR A 70 -30.23 1.19 -7.24
C THR A 70 -29.65 0.82 -8.60
N LYS A 71 -28.37 1.14 -8.86
CA LYS A 71 -27.62 0.73 -10.05
C LYS A 71 -26.14 0.60 -9.69
N PRO A 72 -25.71 -0.54 -9.13
CA PRO A 72 -24.30 -0.75 -8.84
C PRO A 72 -23.48 -0.75 -10.13
N ASN A 73 -22.36 -0.03 -10.14
CA ASN A 73 -21.38 -0.14 -11.22
C ASN A 73 -20.80 -1.56 -11.22
N PRO A 74 -20.48 -2.13 -12.39
CA PRO A 74 -19.73 -3.37 -12.46
C PRO A 74 -18.42 -3.26 -11.67
N ILE A 75 -18.08 -4.29 -10.87
CA ILE A 75 -16.86 -4.32 -10.04
C ILE A 75 -15.61 -3.97 -10.85
N LYS A 76 -15.52 -4.46 -12.10
CA LYS A 76 -14.44 -4.12 -13.03
C LYS A 76 -14.27 -2.61 -13.21
N GLN A 77 -15.36 -1.89 -13.43
CA GLN A 77 -15.34 -0.45 -13.64
C GLN A 77 -14.98 0.30 -12.34
N ILE A 78 -15.42 -0.20 -11.18
CA ILE A 78 -15.02 0.35 -9.87
C ILE A 78 -13.50 0.26 -9.70
N ILE A 79 -12.92 -0.92 -9.95
CA ILE A 79 -11.47 -1.15 -9.81
C ILE A 79 -10.68 -0.26 -10.79
N GLU A 80 -11.09 -0.21 -12.07
CA GLU A 80 -10.41 0.60 -13.09
C GLU A 80 -10.43 2.10 -12.74
N ASN A 81 -11.58 2.61 -12.27
CA ASN A 81 -11.72 4.01 -11.86
C ASN A 81 -10.85 4.35 -10.65
N GLU A 82 -10.87 3.51 -9.62
CA GLU A 82 -10.10 3.77 -8.41
C GLU A 82 -8.59 3.61 -8.63
N PHE A 83 -8.18 2.70 -9.50
CA PHE A 83 -6.78 2.56 -9.91
C PHE A 83 -6.30 3.81 -10.65
N LYS A 84 -7.08 4.30 -11.60
CA LYS A 84 -6.77 5.55 -12.32
C LYS A 84 -6.65 6.74 -11.36
N ARG A 85 -7.62 6.90 -10.45
CA ARG A 85 -7.62 7.98 -9.44
C ARG A 85 -6.40 7.93 -8.50
N THR A 86 -5.94 6.73 -8.16
CA THR A 86 -4.78 6.55 -7.25
C THR A 86 -3.45 6.86 -7.95
N SER A 87 -3.42 6.84 -9.28
CA SER A 87 -2.22 7.13 -10.09
C SER A 87 -2.04 8.60 -10.51
N GLU A 88 -3.02 9.46 -10.21
CA GLU A 88 -3.03 10.90 -10.50
C GLU A 88 -2.53 11.72 -9.29
#